data_AF-A0AAE3TPB6-F1
#
_entry.id   AF-A0AAE3TPB6-F1
#
_cell.length_a   1.000
_cell.length_b   1.000
_cell.length_c   1.000
_cell.angle_alpha   90.00
_cell.angle_beta   90.00
_cell.angle_gamma   90.00
#
_symmetry.space_group_name_H-M   'P 1'
#
loop_
_entity.id
_entity.type
_entity.pdbx_description
1 polymer ?
#
loop_
_entity_poly.entity_id
_entity_poly.type
_entity_poly.pdbx_seq_one_letter_code
_entity_poly.pdbx_strand_id
1 'polypeptide(L)'
;MDLIVENTEELERLRRSLRNAGFQPPENLQKEYEELDAAFILEKGIRRFDVFRRQVAGELVLSEPMKERSQHLFDEGLLTVRMVSANDIFLFKSVANRDDDVDDMVVLVQAGIDEAIIMDEARRQIGEIGQDAFVRSMKQKMTRLKADGYSFDIHDDVSTLYTELEKAETVEQTVWNLYDTEYRDDLYDGVPRSRLERQLPEEVDVDEALEWLRRVDRLQTAPDGSLVPL
;
A
#
# COMPACT_ATOMS: atom_id res chain seq x y z
N MET A 1 -5.62 -19.56 3.36
CA MET A 1 -6.55 -18.89 2.42
C MET A 1 -6.77 -17.51 3.00
N ASP A 2 -6.59 -16.50 2.16
CA ASP A 2 -6.63 -15.12 2.61
C ASP A 2 -7.97 -14.53 2.19
N LEU A 3 -8.69 -13.94 3.13
CA LEU A 3 -10.03 -13.39 2.92
C LEU A 3 -10.05 -11.94 3.32
N ILE A 4 -10.69 -11.10 2.51
CA ILE A 4 -10.91 -9.69 2.82
C ILE A 4 -12.42 -9.50 2.98
N VAL A 5 -12.82 -8.87 4.08
CA VAL A 5 -14.21 -8.44 4.31
C VAL A 5 -14.26 -6.92 4.38
N GLU A 6 -15.39 -6.33 3.98
CA GLU A 6 -15.48 -4.88 3.83
C GLU A 6 -15.67 -4.17 5.17
N ASN A 7 -16.40 -4.81 6.08
CA ASN A 7 -16.83 -4.18 7.32
C ASN A 7 -16.79 -5.13 8.54
N THR A 8 -16.94 -4.54 9.72
CA THR A 8 -16.90 -5.26 10.99
C THR A 8 -18.07 -6.26 11.13
N GLU A 9 -19.23 -5.97 10.55
CA GLU A 9 -20.37 -6.89 10.65
C GLU A 9 -20.09 -8.20 9.89
N GLU A 10 -19.61 -8.11 8.65
CA GLU A 10 -19.15 -9.26 7.86
C GLU A 10 -18.05 -10.04 8.58
N LEU A 11 -17.07 -9.32 9.14
CA LEU A 11 -15.96 -9.92 9.89
C LEU A 11 -16.46 -10.79 11.05
N GLU A 12 -17.36 -10.26 11.89
CA GLU A 12 -17.88 -10.99 13.04
C GLU A 12 -18.81 -12.15 12.63
N ARG A 13 -19.60 -11.96 11.56
CA ARG A 13 -20.43 -13.04 10.99
C ARG A 13 -19.56 -14.19 10.48
N LEU A 14 -18.50 -13.89 9.71
CA LEU A 14 -17.56 -14.88 9.19
C LEU A 14 -16.83 -15.61 10.33
N ARG A 15 -16.31 -14.86 11.31
CA ARG A 15 -15.63 -15.43 12.49
C ARG A 15 -16.51 -16.43 13.22
N ARG A 16 -17.78 -16.09 13.46
CA ARG A 16 -18.75 -16.97 14.14
C ARG A 16 -19.01 -18.23 13.32
N SER A 17 -19.22 -18.09 12.01
CA SER A 17 -19.44 -19.23 11.10
C SER A 17 -18.25 -20.19 11.07
N LEU A 18 -17.02 -19.67 10.97
CA LEU A 18 -15.80 -20.48 11.00
C LEU A 18 -15.61 -21.19 12.34
N ARG A 19 -15.85 -20.52 13.47
CA ARG A 19 -15.80 -21.14 14.80
C ARG A 19 -16.85 -22.25 14.96
N ASN A 20 -18.08 -22.02 14.49
CA ASN A 20 -19.13 -23.05 14.51
C ASN A 20 -18.78 -24.25 13.63
N ALA A 21 -18.03 -24.04 12.55
CA ALA A 21 -17.47 -25.11 11.73
C ALA A 21 -16.25 -25.83 12.37
N GLY A 22 -15.83 -25.42 13.57
CA GLY A 22 -14.75 -26.03 14.34
C GLY A 22 -13.35 -25.52 14.00
N PHE A 23 -13.24 -24.34 13.39
CA PHE A 23 -11.95 -23.65 13.27
C PHE A 23 -11.61 -22.93 14.57
N GLN A 24 -10.34 -22.94 14.96
CA GLN A 24 -9.84 -22.38 16.21
C GLN A 24 -8.63 -21.48 15.96
N PRO A 25 -8.32 -20.52 16.83
CA PRO A 25 -7.06 -19.80 16.75
C PRO A 25 -5.86 -20.79 16.81
N PRO A 26 -4.77 -20.54 16.08
CA PRO A 26 -3.55 -21.34 16.16
C PRO A 26 -3.02 -21.49 17.59
N GLU A 27 -2.32 -22.60 17.89
CA GLU A 27 -1.72 -22.82 19.21
C GLU A 27 -0.44 -21.98 19.46
N ASN A 28 0.32 -21.68 18.40
CA ASN A 28 1.54 -20.86 18.45
C ASN A 28 1.36 -19.56 17.66
N LEU A 29 0.95 -18.50 18.37
CA LEU A 29 0.41 -17.27 17.76
C LEU A 29 1.41 -16.11 17.62
N GLN A 30 2.64 -16.21 18.12
CA GLN A 30 3.38 -14.96 18.42
C GLN A 30 4.08 -14.27 17.24
N LYS A 31 4.52 -14.98 16.19
CA LYS A 31 5.37 -14.35 15.15
C LYS A 31 4.62 -13.95 13.88
N GLU A 32 3.88 -14.89 13.29
CA GLU A 32 3.19 -14.65 12.03
C GLU A 32 1.96 -13.72 12.16
N TYR A 33 1.39 -13.62 13.35
CA TYR A 33 0.22 -12.78 13.62
C TYR A 33 0.59 -11.30 13.77
N GLU A 34 1.77 -11.01 14.33
CA GLU A 34 2.31 -9.64 14.44
C GLU A 34 2.73 -9.10 13.07
N GLU A 35 3.21 -9.97 12.19
CA GLU A 35 3.71 -9.59 10.87
C GLU A 35 2.61 -9.42 9.80
N LEU A 36 1.44 -10.06 9.97
CA LEU A 36 0.39 -10.08 8.94
C LEU A 36 -0.71 -9.02 9.13
N ASP A 37 -0.83 -8.37 10.29
CA ASP A 37 -1.95 -7.44 10.59
C ASP A 37 -3.35 -7.99 10.24
N ALA A 38 -3.51 -9.31 10.35
CA ALA A 38 -4.78 -9.98 10.08
C ALA A 38 -5.78 -9.68 11.22
N ALA A 39 -7.01 -9.36 10.88
CA ALA A 39 -8.07 -9.11 11.85
C ALA A 39 -8.41 -10.37 12.67
N PHE A 40 -8.23 -11.56 12.09
CA PHE A 40 -8.06 -12.82 12.83
C PHE A 40 -7.51 -13.93 11.91
N ILE A 41 -6.92 -14.95 12.53
CA ILE A 41 -6.51 -16.20 11.89
C ILE A 41 -7.24 -17.35 12.60
N LEU A 42 -7.77 -18.28 11.81
CA LEU A 42 -8.37 -19.52 12.32
C LEU A 42 -7.93 -20.73 11.50
N GLU A 43 -7.66 -21.84 12.18
CA GLU A 43 -7.20 -23.09 11.58
C GLU A 43 -8.02 -24.32 12.00
N LYS A 44 -7.99 -25.34 11.15
CA LYS A 44 -8.57 -26.67 11.39
C LYS A 44 -7.81 -27.72 10.60
N GLY A 45 -6.90 -28.44 11.28
CA GLY A 45 -5.97 -29.35 10.61
C GLY A 45 -5.05 -28.56 9.67
N ILE A 46 -4.97 -28.97 8.40
CA ILE A 46 -4.14 -28.28 7.39
C ILE A 46 -4.79 -27.02 6.78
N ARG A 47 -6.02 -26.67 7.18
CA ARG A 47 -6.76 -25.54 6.62
C ARG A 47 -6.60 -24.33 7.52
N ARG A 48 -6.24 -23.18 6.94
CA ARG A 48 -6.06 -21.91 7.62
C ARG A 48 -6.76 -20.78 6.87
N PHE A 49 -7.41 -19.90 7.60
CA PHE A 49 -7.99 -18.64 7.11
C PHE A 49 -7.29 -17.47 7.76
N ASP A 50 -6.71 -16.59 6.94
CA ASP A 50 -6.18 -15.30 7.35
C ASP A 50 -7.19 -14.25 6.89
N VAL A 51 -7.85 -13.58 7.83
CA VAL A 51 -8.96 -12.69 7.52
C VAL A 51 -8.57 -11.26 7.81
N PHE A 52 -8.70 -10.43 6.79
CA PHE A 52 -8.39 -9.01 6.77
C PHE A 52 -9.68 -8.20 6.71
N ARG A 53 -9.69 -7.04 7.37
CA ARG A 53 -10.83 -6.11 7.29
C ARG A 53 -10.40 -4.89 6.49
N ARG A 54 -10.88 -4.80 5.24
CA ARG A 54 -10.60 -3.74 4.26
C ARG A 54 -9.13 -3.58 3.87
N GLN A 55 -8.21 -3.45 4.83
CA GLN A 55 -6.78 -3.33 4.60
C GLN A 55 -6.07 -4.67 4.79
N VAL A 56 -5.12 -4.97 3.92
CA VAL A 56 -4.33 -6.20 3.89
C VAL A 56 -2.90 -5.89 4.33
N ALA A 57 -2.43 -6.61 5.35
CA ALA A 57 -1.08 -6.49 5.90
C ALA A 57 -0.67 -5.07 6.35
N GLY A 58 -1.64 -4.22 6.71
CA GLY A 58 -1.38 -2.82 7.06
C GLY A 58 -0.90 -1.94 5.90
N GLU A 59 -0.80 -2.50 4.69
CA GLU A 59 -0.27 -1.82 3.51
C GLU A 59 -1.45 -1.35 2.64
N LEU A 60 -2.09 -2.26 1.89
CA LEU A 60 -3.04 -1.88 0.83
C LEU A 60 -4.50 -2.10 1.24
N VAL A 61 -5.40 -1.23 0.77
CA VAL A 61 -6.85 -1.39 0.96
C VAL A 61 -7.52 -2.04 -0.24
N LEU A 62 -8.55 -2.84 0.01
CA LEU A 62 -9.45 -3.33 -1.03
C LEU A 62 -10.28 -2.16 -1.59
N SER A 63 -9.81 -1.58 -2.70
CA SER A 63 -10.43 -0.44 -3.36
C SER A 63 -11.66 -0.84 -4.18
N GLU A 64 -12.50 0.13 -4.55
CA GLU A 64 -13.63 -0.15 -5.44
C GLU A 64 -13.20 -0.71 -6.81
N PRO A 65 -12.17 -0.18 -7.48
CA PRO A 65 -11.69 -0.77 -8.74
C PRO A 65 -11.23 -2.23 -8.58
N MET A 66 -10.58 -2.60 -7.47
CA MET A 66 -10.25 -4.02 -7.20
C MET A 66 -11.51 -4.88 -7.08
N LYS A 67 -12.56 -4.37 -6.41
CA LYS A 67 -13.85 -5.07 -6.29
C LYS A 67 -14.56 -5.21 -7.64
N GLU A 68 -14.55 -4.17 -8.47
CA GLU A 68 -15.13 -4.21 -9.81
C GLU A 68 -14.43 -5.22 -10.72
N ARG A 69 -13.10 -5.33 -10.63
CA ARG A 69 -12.30 -6.33 -11.36
C ARG A 69 -12.42 -7.75 -10.80
N SER A 70 -12.95 -7.91 -9.59
CA SER A 70 -13.02 -9.22 -8.93
C SER A 70 -13.97 -10.18 -9.65
N GLN A 71 -13.53 -11.43 -9.81
CA GLN A 71 -14.29 -12.51 -10.40
C GLN A 71 -15.20 -13.15 -9.36
N HIS A 72 -16.50 -13.23 -9.66
CA HIS A 72 -17.42 -14.04 -8.88
C HIS A 72 -17.07 -15.53 -8.97
N LEU A 73 -17.00 -16.21 -7.83
CA LEU A 73 -16.75 -17.65 -7.77
C LEU A 73 -18.04 -18.43 -7.55
N PHE A 74 -18.80 -18.08 -6.50
CA PHE A 74 -20.07 -18.73 -6.17
C PHE A 74 -20.88 -17.92 -5.15
N ASP A 75 -22.17 -18.24 -5.09
CA ASP A 75 -23.09 -17.84 -4.03
C ASP A 75 -23.61 -19.08 -3.30
N GLU A 76 -23.66 -19.04 -1.98
CA GLU A 76 -24.23 -20.10 -1.13
C GLU A 76 -25.00 -19.46 0.04
N GLY A 77 -26.32 -19.40 -0.08
CA GLY A 77 -27.18 -18.77 0.91
C GLY A 77 -26.89 -17.27 1.08
N LEU A 78 -26.29 -16.89 2.21
CA LEU A 78 -25.89 -15.51 2.52
C LEU A 78 -24.41 -15.23 2.24
N LEU A 79 -23.68 -16.19 1.67
CA LEU A 79 -22.26 -16.07 1.35
C LEU A 79 -22.09 -15.86 -0.15
N THR A 80 -21.49 -14.73 -0.53
CA THR A 80 -20.98 -14.49 -1.87
C THR A 80 -19.46 -14.50 -1.79
N VAL A 81 -18.80 -15.30 -2.63
CA VAL A 81 -17.33 -15.35 -2.70
C VAL A 81 -16.86 -14.84 -4.04
N ARG A 82 -15.91 -13.91 -3.99
CA ARG A 82 -15.26 -13.32 -5.14
C ARG A 82 -13.75 -13.43 -4.99
N MET A 83 -13.04 -13.56 -6.10
CA MET A 83 -11.59 -13.58 -6.17
C MET A 83 -11.12 -12.26 -6.77
N VAL A 84 -10.22 -11.56 -6.10
CA VAL A 84 -9.53 -10.39 -6.66
C VAL A 84 -8.75 -10.80 -7.91
N SER A 85 -8.51 -9.86 -8.83
CA SER A 85 -7.84 -10.18 -10.10
C SER A 85 -6.38 -10.60 -9.89
N ALA A 86 -5.79 -11.31 -10.84
CA ALA A 86 -4.37 -11.68 -10.78
C ALA A 86 -3.44 -10.46 -10.62
N ASN A 87 -3.82 -9.32 -11.22
CA ASN A 87 -3.12 -8.05 -11.09
C ASN A 87 -3.14 -7.54 -9.63
N ASP A 88 -4.29 -7.61 -8.98
CA ASP A 88 -4.45 -7.16 -7.59
C ASP A 88 -3.72 -8.12 -6.63
N ILE A 89 -3.74 -9.43 -6.91
CA ILE A 89 -2.95 -10.42 -6.15
C ILE A 89 -1.46 -10.11 -6.28
N PHE A 90 -0.97 -9.84 -7.49
CA PHE A 90 0.43 -9.46 -7.71
C PHE A 90 0.79 -8.22 -6.89
N LEU A 91 -0.08 -7.20 -6.89
CA LEU A 91 0.14 -5.98 -6.11
C LEU A 91 0.20 -6.26 -4.61
N PHE A 92 -0.73 -7.03 -4.03
CA PHE A 92 -0.68 -7.44 -2.62
C PHE A 92 0.62 -8.18 -2.28
N LYS A 93 1.06 -9.10 -3.16
CA LYS A 93 2.32 -9.84 -3.00
C LYS A 93 3.55 -8.95 -3.10
N SER A 94 3.48 -7.90 -3.91
CA SER A 94 4.60 -6.98 -4.11
C SER A 94 4.96 -6.16 -2.87
N VAL A 95 3.98 -5.92 -1.99
CA VAL A 95 4.16 -5.14 -0.75
C VAL A 95 4.30 -6.01 0.49
N ALA A 96 3.89 -7.27 0.42
CA ALA A 96 3.94 -8.19 1.55
C ALA A 96 5.38 -8.54 1.95
N ASN A 97 5.62 -8.71 3.25
CA ASN A 97 6.95 -8.96 3.80
C ASN A 97 7.26 -10.46 3.98
N ARG A 98 6.92 -11.32 2.99
CA ARG A 98 7.28 -12.74 3.02
C ARG A 98 8.21 -13.13 1.88
N ASP A 99 9.10 -14.07 2.18
CA ASP A 99 10.10 -14.57 1.23
C ASP A 99 9.46 -15.34 0.07
N ASP A 100 8.49 -16.20 0.38
CA ASP A 100 7.81 -17.06 -0.61
C ASP A 100 6.93 -16.27 -1.60
N ASP A 101 6.62 -14.99 -1.32
CA ASP A 101 5.80 -14.16 -2.23
C ASP A 101 6.49 -13.93 -3.57
N VAL A 102 7.83 -14.02 -3.63
CA VAL A 102 8.60 -13.87 -4.88
C VAL A 102 8.22 -14.97 -5.88
N ASP A 103 8.15 -16.23 -5.43
CA ASP A 103 7.80 -17.35 -6.30
C ASP A 103 6.36 -17.24 -6.82
N ASP A 104 5.43 -16.83 -5.96
CA ASP A 104 4.03 -16.56 -6.33
C ASP A 104 3.95 -15.46 -7.40
N MET A 105 4.71 -14.38 -7.24
CA MET A 105 4.75 -13.27 -8.21
C MET A 105 5.29 -13.69 -9.57
N VAL A 106 6.32 -14.54 -9.61
CA VAL A 106 6.84 -15.09 -10.87
C VAL A 106 5.77 -15.86 -11.62
N VAL A 107 5.02 -16.71 -10.91
CA VAL A 107 3.91 -17.48 -11.52
C VAL A 107 2.83 -16.55 -12.07
N LEU A 108 2.46 -15.49 -11.35
CA LEU A 108 1.47 -14.51 -11.79
C LEU A 108 1.92 -13.77 -13.05
N VAL A 109 3.17 -13.30 -13.09
CA VAL A 109 3.70 -12.59 -14.26
C VAL A 109 3.73 -13.51 -15.48
N GLN A 110 4.17 -14.75 -15.32
CA GLN A 110 4.19 -15.74 -16.41
C GLN A 110 2.78 -16.10 -16.91
N ALA A 111 1.77 -16.06 -16.05
CA ALA A 111 0.37 -16.26 -16.41
C ALA A 111 -0.25 -15.06 -17.15
N GLY A 112 0.43 -13.90 -17.12
CA GLY A 112 0.01 -12.65 -17.75
C GLY A 112 -0.61 -11.70 -16.74
N ILE A 113 0.13 -10.64 -16.43
CA ILE A 113 -0.36 -9.47 -15.70
C ILE A 113 -0.51 -8.28 -16.64
N ASP A 114 -1.36 -7.33 -16.26
CA ASP A 114 -1.48 -6.02 -16.87
C ASP A 114 -0.80 -4.99 -15.95
N GLU A 115 0.40 -4.58 -16.35
CA GLU A 115 1.25 -3.68 -15.58
C GLU A 115 0.60 -2.29 -15.40
N ALA A 116 -0.15 -1.82 -16.40
CA ALA A 116 -0.84 -0.54 -16.31
C ALA A 116 -1.92 -0.58 -15.21
N ILE A 117 -2.68 -1.67 -15.12
CA ILE A 117 -3.66 -1.87 -14.03
C ILE A 117 -2.97 -1.87 -12.66
N ILE A 118 -1.82 -2.54 -12.54
CA ILE A 118 -1.08 -2.62 -11.27
C ILE A 118 -0.57 -1.23 -10.86
N MET A 119 0.01 -0.49 -11.80
CA MET A 119 0.58 0.83 -11.53
C MET A 119 -0.49 1.89 -11.28
N ASP A 120 -1.62 1.84 -11.99
CA ASP A 120 -2.77 2.71 -11.72
C ASP A 120 -3.35 2.45 -10.34
N GLU A 121 -3.45 1.18 -9.94
CA GLU A 121 -3.91 0.82 -8.60
C GLU A 121 -2.89 1.25 -7.54
N ALA A 122 -1.59 1.01 -7.73
CA ALA A 122 -0.54 1.47 -6.81
C ALA A 122 -0.61 2.99 -6.60
N ARG A 123 -0.74 3.79 -7.66
CA ARG A 123 -0.88 5.25 -7.53
C ARG A 123 -2.16 5.67 -6.80
N ARG A 124 -3.26 4.95 -7.00
CA ARG A 124 -4.52 5.20 -6.29
C ARG A 124 -4.38 4.92 -4.79
N GLN A 125 -3.70 3.84 -4.44
CA GLN A 125 -3.52 3.41 -3.04
C GLN A 125 -2.83 4.48 -2.20
N ILE A 126 -1.89 5.26 -2.76
CA ILE A 126 -1.24 6.40 -2.09
C ILE A 126 -2.28 7.36 -1.48
N GLY A 127 -3.31 7.72 -2.26
CA GLY A 127 -4.37 8.62 -1.80
C GLY A 127 -5.44 7.92 -0.95
N GLU A 128 -5.77 6.66 -1.25
CA GLU A 128 -6.79 5.91 -0.50
C GLU A 128 -6.34 5.55 0.93
N ILE A 129 -5.05 5.24 1.10
CA ILE A 129 -4.46 4.92 2.40
C ILE A 129 -4.01 6.21 3.11
N GLY A 130 -3.66 7.25 2.34
CA GLY A 130 -3.01 8.46 2.85
C GLY A 130 -1.56 8.20 3.28
N GLN A 131 -0.92 7.16 2.72
CA GLN A 131 0.45 6.75 3.02
C GLN A 131 1.12 6.18 1.77
N ASP A 132 2.44 6.27 1.70
CA ASP A 132 3.26 5.86 0.56
C ASP A 132 4.36 4.85 0.93
N ALA A 133 4.40 4.39 2.18
CA ALA A 133 5.41 3.45 2.67
C ALA A 133 5.49 2.15 1.84
N PHE A 134 4.35 1.65 1.35
CA PHE A 134 4.27 0.44 0.53
C PHE A 134 5.06 0.55 -0.78
N VAL A 135 5.31 1.76 -1.31
CA VAL A 135 6.10 1.97 -2.54
C VAL A 135 7.55 1.50 -2.32
N ARG A 136 8.11 1.70 -1.12
CA ARG A 136 9.42 1.16 -0.72
C ARG A 136 9.39 -0.37 -0.70
N SER A 137 8.36 -0.96 -0.08
CA SER A 137 8.18 -2.42 -0.02
C SER A 137 8.13 -3.02 -1.43
N MET A 138 7.34 -2.41 -2.31
CA MET A 138 7.22 -2.77 -3.73
C MET A 138 8.58 -2.70 -4.44
N LYS A 139 9.33 -1.59 -4.26
CA LYS A 139 10.66 -1.43 -4.87
C LYS A 139 11.66 -2.48 -4.38
N GLN A 140 11.66 -2.80 -3.09
CA GLN A 140 12.52 -3.83 -2.52
C GLN A 140 12.19 -5.20 -3.09
N LYS A 141 10.91 -5.55 -3.19
CA LYS A 141 10.45 -6.82 -3.77
C LYS A 141 10.84 -6.96 -5.25
N MET A 142 10.63 -5.91 -6.04
CA MET A 142 11.07 -5.86 -7.45
C MET A 142 12.60 -6.02 -7.57
N THR A 143 13.36 -5.37 -6.70
CA THR A 143 14.82 -5.51 -6.71
C THR A 143 15.27 -6.94 -6.42
N ARG A 144 14.58 -7.64 -5.51
CA ARG A 144 14.83 -9.06 -5.22
C ARG A 144 14.47 -9.96 -6.40
N LEU A 145 13.30 -9.78 -7.00
CA LEU A 145 12.90 -10.51 -8.22
C LEU A 145 13.97 -10.40 -9.31
N LYS A 146 14.45 -9.18 -9.56
CA LYS A 146 15.53 -8.93 -10.53
C LYS A 146 16.84 -9.61 -10.15
N ALA A 147 17.21 -9.63 -8.87
CA ALA A 147 18.42 -10.31 -8.38
C ALA A 147 18.34 -11.83 -8.54
N ASP A 148 17.16 -12.41 -8.39
CA ASP A 148 16.89 -13.84 -8.60
C ASP A 148 16.77 -14.23 -10.08
N GLY A 149 16.97 -13.26 -11.00
CA GLY A 149 17.01 -13.45 -12.45
C GLY A 149 15.68 -13.18 -13.16
N TYR A 150 14.66 -12.70 -12.44
CA TYR A 150 13.36 -12.37 -12.99
C TYR A 150 13.26 -10.87 -13.29
N SER A 151 13.47 -10.49 -14.55
CA SER A 151 13.32 -9.11 -15.02
C SER A 151 12.08 -8.98 -15.88
N PHE A 152 11.22 -8.04 -15.52
CA PHE A 152 9.93 -7.72 -16.15
C PHE A 152 9.81 -6.21 -16.34
N ASP A 153 8.96 -5.75 -17.26
CA ASP A 153 8.86 -4.32 -17.62
C ASP A 153 8.36 -3.47 -16.43
N ILE A 154 7.49 -4.02 -15.58
CA ILE A 154 6.99 -3.37 -14.36
C ILE A 154 8.10 -2.91 -13.39
N HIS A 155 9.32 -3.46 -13.48
CA HIS A 155 10.43 -3.00 -12.64
C HIS A 155 10.80 -1.54 -12.88
N ASP A 156 10.72 -1.08 -14.13
CA ASP A 156 11.11 0.29 -14.48
C ASP A 156 10.01 1.28 -14.04
N ASP A 157 8.74 0.87 -14.15
CA ASP A 157 7.60 1.65 -13.65
C ASP A 157 7.63 1.80 -12.13
N VAL A 158 7.91 0.72 -11.40
CA VAL A 158 8.09 0.78 -9.93
C VAL A 158 9.30 1.61 -9.54
N SER A 159 10.38 1.56 -10.32
CA SER A 159 11.56 2.38 -10.08
C SER A 159 11.27 3.86 -10.28
N THR A 160 10.44 4.19 -11.28
CA THR A 160 9.97 5.55 -11.54
C THR A 160 9.10 6.04 -10.38
N LEU A 161 8.10 5.26 -9.97
CA LEU A 161 7.23 5.59 -8.84
C LEU A 161 8.03 5.79 -7.53
N TYR A 162 9.03 4.95 -7.28
CA TYR A 162 9.91 5.10 -6.13
C TYR A 162 10.77 6.37 -6.21
N THR A 163 11.21 6.77 -7.40
CA THR A 163 11.96 8.02 -7.60
C THR A 163 11.08 9.25 -7.34
N GLU A 164 9.80 9.21 -7.75
CA GLU A 164 8.80 10.23 -7.42
C GLU A 164 8.65 10.39 -5.90
N LEU A 165 8.56 9.27 -5.15
CA LEU A 165 8.55 9.27 -3.69
C LEU A 165 9.80 9.92 -3.08
N GLU A 166 11.01 9.54 -3.52
CA GLU A 166 12.26 10.11 -2.98
C GLU A 166 12.36 11.62 -3.20
N LYS A 167 11.86 12.12 -4.34
CA LYS A 167 11.77 13.56 -4.60
C LYS A 167 10.79 14.23 -3.65
N ALA A 168 9.62 13.63 -3.43
CA ALA A 168 8.62 14.15 -2.49
C ALA A 168 9.18 14.24 -1.06
N GLU A 169 9.83 13.19 -0.56
CA GLU A 169 10.49 13.20 0.76
C GLU A 169 11.60 14.25 0.85
N THR A 170 12.37 14.46 -0.24
CA THR A 170 13.40 15.51 -0.29
C THR A 170 12.79 16.91 -0.12
N VAL A 171 11.67 17.16 -0.80
CA VAL A 171 10.92 18.42 -0.68
C VAL A 171 10.42 18.61 0.74
N GLU A 172 9.74 17.61 1.30
CA GLU A 172 9.19 17.66 2.64
C GLU A 172 10.27 17.87 3.71
N GLN A 173 11.39 17.14 3.65
CA GLN A 173 12.50 17.31 4.58
C GLN A 173 13.08 18.72 4.49
N THR A 174 13.14 19.29 3.28
CA THR A 174 13.60 20.66 3.07
C THR A 174 12.61 21.67 3.67
N VAL A 175 11.30 21.45 3.51
CA VAL A 175 10.26 22.26 4.15
C VAL A 175 10.37 22.18 5.67
N TRP A 176 10.47 20.98 6.25
CA TRP A 176 10.66 20.81 7.70
C TRP A 176 11.88 21.56 8.22
N ASN A 177 13.02 21.41 7.54
CA ASN A 177 14.26 22.05 7.96
C ASN A 177 14.15 23.58 7.92
N LEU A 178 13.61 24.13 6.82
CA LEU A 178 13.41 25.57 6.70
C LEU A 178 12.39 26.07 7.73
N TYR A 179 11.28 25.34 7.89
CA TYR A 179 10.24 25.69 8.83
C TYR A 179 10.81 25.79 10.25
N ASP A 180 11.50 24.75 10.72
CA ASP A 180 12.04 24.70 12.09
C ASP A 180 13.14 25.74 12.36
N THR A 181 13.98 26.04 11.36
CA THR A 181 15.17 26.89 11.55
C THR A 181 14.95 28.36 11.20
N GLU A 182 14.06 28.67 10.26
CA GLU A 182 13.88 30.01 9.71
C GLU A 182 12.44 30.55 9.83
N TYR A 183 11.41 29.69 9.93
CA TYR A 183 10.00 30.09 9.78
C TYR A 183 9.05 29.58 10.89
N ARG A 184 9.57 29.15 12.05
CA ARG A 184 8.76 28.62 13.17
C ARG A 184 8.20 29.71 14.10
N ASP A 185 8.41 30.99 13.79
CA ASP A 185 7.95 32.10 14.61
C ASP A 185 6.61 32.69 14.14
N ASP A 186 6.04 33.61 14.91
CA ASP A 186 4.74 34.24 14.61
C ASP A 186 4.84 35.30 13.47
N LEU A 187 5.99 35.43 12.79
CA LEU A 187 6.19 36.41 11.73
C LEU A 187 5.85 35.85 10.34
N TYR A 188 5.78 34.53 10.20
CA TYR A 188 5.53 33.85 8.94
C TYR A 188 4.43 32.80 9.09
N ASP A 189 3.58 32.70 8.08
CA ASP A 189 2.55 31.65 8.05
C ASP A 189 3.14 30.28 7.66
N GLY A 190 4.34 30.25 7.08
CA GLY A 190 5.04 29.03 6.62
C GLY A 190 6.26 29.31 5.74
N VAL A 191 6.79 28.27 5.11
CA VAL A 191 7.96 28.35 4.22
C VAL A 191 7.55 28.84 2.83
N PRO A 192 8.07 30.00 2.35
CA PRO A 192 7.74 30.47 1.00
C PRO A 192 8.27 29.52 -0.08
N ARG A 193 7.46 29.24 -1.11
CA ARG A 193 7.85 28.36 -2.23
C ARG A 193 9.17 28.77 -2.89
N SER A 194 9.37 30.07 -3.09
CA SER A 194 10.62 30.60 -3.67
C SER A 194 11.86 30.35 -2.80
N ARG A 195 11.69 30.20 -1.48
CA ARG A 195 12.78 29.82 -0.57
C ARG A 195 13.10 28.34 -0.71
N LEU A 196 12.06 27.50 -0.76
CA LEU A 196 12.18 26.06 -0.99
C LEU A 196 12.91 25.76 -2.31
N GLU A 197 12.47 26.34 -3.42
CA GLU A 197 13.05 26.13 -4.76
C GLU A 197 14.54 26.50 -4.84
N ARG A 198 15.00 27.49 -4.06
CA ARG A 198 16.44 27.85 -4.01
C ARG A 198 17.30 26.83 -3.28
N GLN A 199 16.70 25.98 -2.46
CA GLN A 199 17.39 25.01 -1.61
C GLN A 199 17.38 23.60 -2.21
N LEU A 200 16.48 23.34 -3.16
CA LEU A 200 16.33 22.06 -3.82
C LEU A 200 17.27 21.93 -5.03
N PRO A 201 17.69 20.69 -5.36
CA PRO A 201 18.37 20.39 -6.62
C PRO A 201 17.50 20.73 -7.85
N GLU A 202 18.13 21.04 -8.99
CA GLU A 202 17.41 21.41 -10.23
C GLU A 202 16.55 20.27 -10.81
N GLU A 203 16.92 19.01 -10.54
CA GLU A 203 16.22 17.81 -10.99
C GLU A 203 14.92 17.49 -10.23
N VAL A 204 14.63 18.23 -9.15
CA VAL A 204 13.41 18.06 -8.36
C VAL A 204 12.31 18.93 -8.96
N ASP A 205 11.28 18.28 -9.51
CA ASP A 205 10.05 18.96 -9.87
C ASP A 205 9.24 19.21 -8.59
N VAL A 206 9.19 20.48 -8.18
CA VAL A 206 8.53 20.90 -6.94
C VAL A 206 7.01 20.76 -7.05
N ASP A 207 6.41 20.98 -8.22
CA ASP A 207 4.96 20.87 -8.38
C ASP A 207 4.51 19.42 -8.25
N GLU A 208 5.21 18.50 -8.91
CA GLU A 208 4.96 17.05 -8.81
C GLU A 208 5.12 16.54 -7.37
N ALA A 209 6.20 16.92 -6.71
CA ALA A 209 6.45 16.56 -5.31
C ALA A 209 5.38 17.10 -4.35
N LEU A 210 4.94 18.35 -4.53
CA LEU A 210 3.88 18.93 -3.70
C LEU A 210 2.52 18.29 -3.98
N GLU A 211 2.22 17.90 -5.22
CA GLU A 211 1.02 17.10 -5.52
C GLU A 211 1.04 15.76 -4.79
N TRP A 212 2.19 15.07 -4.77
CA TRP A 212 2.35 13.83 -4.02
C TRP A 212 2.11 14.05 -2.53
N LEU A 213 2.81 15.00 -1.91
CA LEU A 213 2.72 15.25 -0.46
C LEU A 213 1.34 15.68 0.01
N ARG A 214 0.56 16.34 -0.85
CA ARG A 214 -0.85 16.64 -0.56
C ARG A 214 -1.75 15.40 -0.60
N ARG A 215 -1.46 14.40 -1.45
CA ARG A 215 -2.24 13.15 -1.50
C ARG A 215 -2.08 12.31 -0.22
N VAL A 216 -0.95 12.47 0.48
CA VAL A 216 -0.65 11.78 1.73
C VAL A 216 -0.75 12.68 2.96
N ASP A 217 -1.36 13.87 2.84
CA ASP A 217 -1.59 14.82 3.93
C ASP A 217 -0.32 15.14 4.77
N ARG A 218 0.85 15.28 4.13
CA ARG A 218 2.13 15.58 4.81
C ARG A 218 2.48 17.07 4.83
N LEU A 219 1.90 17.84 3.92
CA LEU A 219 2.07 19.29 3.84
C LEU A 219 0.72 19.98 3.61
N GLN A 220 0.55 21.15 4.19
CA GLN A 220 -0.54 22.07 3.88
C GLN A 220 -0.02 23.38 3.25
N THR A 221 -0.91 24.09 2.59
CA THR A 221 -0.64 25.43 2.05
C THR A 221 -1.38 26.46 2.90
N ALA A 222 -0.64 27.40 3.48
CA ALA A 222 -1.19 28.50 4.26
C ALA A 222 -1.92 29.54 3.36
N PRO A 223 -2.72 30.46 3.93
CA PRO A 223 -3.48 31.43 3.14
C PRO A 223 -2.63 32.33 2.23
N ASP A 224 -1.38 32.60 2.63
CA ASP A 224 -0.42 33.39 1.85
C ASP A 224 0.31 32.57 0.75
N GLY A 225 0.01 31.27 0.64
CA GLY A 225 0.62 30.35 -0.31
C GLY A 225 1.92 29.69 0.17
N SER A 226 2.35 29.96 1.40
CA SER A 226 3.50 29.30 2.01
C SER A 226 3.18 27.86 2.44
N LEU A 227 4.22 27.04 2.60
CA LEU A 227 4.12 25.62 2.91
C LEU A 227 4.34 25.39 4.40
N VAL A 228 3.44 24.63 5.02
CA VAL A 228 3.52 24.26 6.43
C VAL A 228 3.53 22.75 6.54
N PRO A 229 4.51 22.17 7.25
CA PRO A 229 4.51 20.74 7.49
C PRO A 229 3.41 20.34 8.48
N LEU A 230 2.86 19.14 8.31
CA LEU A 230 1.79 18.57 9.14
C LEU A 230 2.33 17.58 10.18
#